data_AF-A0AAW2ZMS6-F1
#
_entry.id   AF-A0AAW2ZMS6-F1
#
_cell.length_a   1.000
_cell.length_b   1.000
_cell.length_c   1.000
_cell.angle_alpha   90.00
_cell.angle_beta   90.00
_cell.angle_gamma   90.00
#
_symmetry.space_group_name_H-M   'P 1'
#
loop_
_entity.id
_entity.type
_entity.pdbx_description
1 polymer ?
#
loop_
_entity_poly.entity_id
_entity_poly.type
_entity_poly.pdbx_seq_one_letter_code
_entity_poly.pdbx_strand_id
1 'polypeptide(L)'
;MQPSGDNKKKFIMDWVYLAIQLMYIPFIFWFIELSQNILTHKVTGEYGWYYPDSPYYWFSFQSVFSWGVLCFVFWNVWWWVLLTLRVNFWVKMLITTVIGWVTEYSLGFVAAKILGHPMQIWPKSPLIYVSYFAIVWWFMNSIIFYILVIKIPSVIAKYIVDSENDVLTIKSSQKKK
;
A
#
# COMPACT_ATOMS: atom_id res chain seq x y z
N MET A 1 -22.87 -20.80 -16.32
CA MET A 1 -23.62 -20.36 -15.12
C MET A 1 -23.42 -18.86 -14.98
N GLN A 2 -24.47 -18.05 -15.25
CA GLN A 2 -24.41 -16.61 -14.95
C GLN A 2 -24.38 -16.44 -13.42
N PRO A 3 -23.50 -15.58 -12.87
CA PRO A 3 -23.51 -15.30 -11.43
C PRO A 3 -24.88 -14.73 -11.06
N SER A 4 -25.46 -15.19 -9.94
CA SER A 4 -26.67 -14.58 -9.37
C SER A 4 -26.48 -13.07 -9.19
N GLY A 5 -27.57 -12.30 -9.23
CA GLY A 5 -27.54 -10.83 -9.15
C GLY A 5 -26.77 -10.29 -7.92
N ASP A 6 -26.73 -11.05 -6.83
CA ASP A 6 -26.02 -10.68 -5.60
C ASP A 6 -24.49 -10.83 -5.73
N ASN A 7 -24.01 -11.84 -6.47
CA ASN A 7 -22.58 -12.02 -6.72
C ASN A 7 -22.02 -10.89 -7.59
N LYS A 8 -22.80 -10.40 -8.56
CA LYS A 8 -22.41 -9.27 -9.41
C LYS A 8 -22.33 -7.97 -8.62
N LYS A 9 -23.30 -7.72 -7.72
CA LYS A 9 -23.28 -6.55 -6.83
C LYS A 9 -22.09 -6.57 -5.88
N LYS A 10 -21.82 -7.70 -5.24
CA LYS A 10 -20.67 -7.88 -4.34
C LYS A 10 -19.36 -7.61 -5.06
N PHE A 11 -19.17 -8.19 -6.24
CA PHE A 11 -17.99 -7.96 -7.07
C PHE A 11 -17.79 -6.47 -7.38
N ILE A 12 -18.83 -5.77 -7.85
CA ILE A 12 -18.75 -4.33 -8.15
C ILE A 12 -18.37 -3.52 -6.91
N MET A 13 -18.95 -3.84 -5.75
CA MET A 13 -18.62 -3.16 -4.50
C MET A 13 -17.15 -3.36 -4.10
N ASP A 14 -16.63 -4.59 -4.21
CA ASP A 14 -15.23 -4.88 -3.89
C ASP A 14 -14.25 -4.05 -4.76
N TRP A 15 -14.58 -3.87 -6.05
CA TRP A 15 -13.79 -3.01 -6.96
C TRP A 15 -13.92 -1.52 -6.65
N VAL A 16 -15.09 -1.05 -6.23
CA VAL A 16 -15.27 0.34 -5.81
C VAL A 16 -14.47 0.62 -4.53
N TYR A 17 -14.49 -0.29 -3.56
CA TYR A 17 -13.66 -0.16 -2.36
C TYR A 17 -12.18 -0.15 -2.69
N LEU A 18 -11.74 -1.01 -3.61
CA LEU A 18 -10.37 -0.99 -4.12
C LEU A 18 -10.02 0.36 -4.75
N ALA A 19 -10.88 0.88 -5.63
CA ALA A 19 -10.66 2.16 -6.29
C ALA A 19 -10.54 3.30 -5.26
N ILE A 20 -11.42 3.33 -4.26
CA ILE A 20 -11.36 4.32 -3.17
C ILE A 20 -10.06 4.19 -2.40
N GLN A 21 -9.67 2.98 -2.00
CA GLN A 21 -8.40 2.73 -1.30
C GLN A 21 -7.20 3.21 -2.13
N LEU A 22 -7.15 2.88 -3.42
CA LEU A 22 -6.05 3.30 -4.31
C LEU A 22 -6.03 4.80 -4.60
N MET A 23 -7.13 5.53 -4.39
CA MET A 23 -7.15 6.98 -4.56
C MET A 23 -6.44 7.74 -3.44
N TYR A 24 -6.39 7.23 -2.20
CA TYR A 24 -5.79 7.96 -1.08
C TYR A 24 -4.55 7.28 -0.48
N ILE A 25 -4.44 5.94 -0.54
CA ILE A 25 -3.33 5.21 0.09
C ILE A 25 -1.97 5.56 -0.53
N PRO A 26 -1.82 5.73 -1.85
CA PRO A 26 -0.55 6.18 -2.44
C PRO A 26 -0.08 7.52 -1.89
N PHE A 27 -1.00 8.45 -1.61
CA PHE A 27 -0.66 9.73 -1.00
C PHE A 27 -0.20 9.57 0.45
N ILE A 28 -0.82 8.66 1.22
CA ILE A 28 -0.34 8.35 2.58
C ILE A 28 1.08 7.81 2.53
N PHE A 29 1.38 6.86 1.64
CA PHE A 29 2.72 6.32 1.50
C PHE A 29 3.73 7.35 0.99
N TRP A 30 3.32 8.22 0.09
CA TRP A 30 4.13 9.34 -0.34
C TRP A 30 4.47 10.29 0.82
N PHE A 31 3.53 10.60 1.71
CA PHE A 31 3.82 11.37 2.93
C PHE A 31 4.75 10.62 3.90
N ILE A 32 4.65 9.29 3.97
CA ILE A 32 5.55 8.46 4.76
C ILE A 32 6.97 8.51 4.17
N GLU A 33 7.12 8.37 2.84
CA GLU A 33 8.39 8.52 2.13
C GLU A 33 9.02 9.89 2.39
N LEU A 34 8.23 10.96 2.29
CA LEU A 34 8.67 12.32 2.61
C LEU A 34 9.21 12.41 4.05
N SER A 35 8.48 11.83 5.00
CA SER A 35 8.86 11.82 6.41
C SER A 35 10.13 10.98 6.66
N GLN A 36 10.26 9.83 5.99
CA GLN A 36 11.44 8.98 6.04
C GLN A 36 12.66 9.71 5.47
N ASN A 37 12.50 10.47 4.38
CA ASN A 37 13.60 11.20 3.76
C ASN A 37 14.08 12.36 4.64
N ILE A 38 13.14 13.12 5.23
CA ILE A 38 13.44 14.16 6.23
C ILE A 38 14.14 13.57 7.45
N LEU A 39 13.66 12.43 7.96
CA LEU A 39 14.27 11.78 9.11
C LEU A 39 15.70 11.30 8.79
N THR A 40 15.89 10.71 7.62
CA THR A 40 17.22 10.26 7.15
C THR A 40 18.19 11.45 7.07
N HIS A 41 17.75 12.58 6.54
CA HIS A 41 18.54 13.80 6.50
C HIS A 41 18.91 14.32 7.89
N LYS A 42 17.96 14.33 8.83
CA LYS A 42 18.23 14.76 10.22
C LYS A 42 19.25 13.87 10.94
N VAL A 43 19.29 12.58 10.64
CA VAL A 43 20.19 11.62 11.30
C VAL A 43 21.56 11.55 10.63
N THR A 44 21.61 11.63 9.30
CA THR A 44 22.83 11.35 8.52
C THR A 44 23.45 12.59 7.87
N GLY A 45 22.74 13.71 7.84
CA GLY A 45 23.12 14.92 7.11
C GLY A 45 22.75 14.89 5.61
N GLU A 46 22.23 13.77 5.10
CA GLU A 46 21.90 13.60 3.68
C GLU A 46 20.53 12.94 3.48
N TYR A 47 19.88 13.27 2.37
CA TYR A 47 18.64 12.62 1.98
C TYR A 47 18.91 11.16 1.57
N GLY A 48 18.01 10.26 1.96
CA GLY A 48 18.09 8.85 1.54
C GLY A 48 17.77 8.68 0.06
N TRP A 49 16.80 9.46 -0.44
CA TRP A 49 16.37 9.46 -1.83
C TRP A 49 16.60 10.84 -2.44
N TYR A 50 17.10 10.85 -3.67
CA TYR A 50 17.25 12.03 -4.51
C TYR A 50 16.36 11.90 -5.74
N TYR A 51 15.73 13.01 -6.13
CA TYR A 51 14.80 13.11 -7.25
C TYR A 51 15.38 14.12 -8.25
N PRO A 52 16.21 13.68 -9.22
CA PRO A 52 16.96 14.60 -10.08
C PRO A 52 16.09 15.54 -10.92
N ASP A 53 14.90 15.08 -11.30
CA ASP A 53 13.95 15.84 -12.12
C ASP A 53 13.02 16.75 -11.30
N SER A 54 13.14 16.72 -9.96
CA SER A 54 12.35 17.57 -9.08
C SER A 54 13.11 18.86 -8.77
N PRO A 55 12.45 20.03 -8.78
CA PRO A 55 13.08 21.29 -8.37
C PRO A 55 13.52 21.28 -6.89
N TYR A 56 13.00 20.35 -6.10
CA TYR A 56 13.34 20.19 -4.69
C TYR A 56 14.49 19.22 -4.47
N TYR A 57 14.79 18.32 -5.41
CA TYR A 57 15.80 17.24 -5.31
C TYR A 57 15.60 16.20 -4.19
N TRP A 58 14.84 16.48 -3.13
CA TRP A 58 14.63 15.56 -2.00
C TRP A 58 13.19 15.04 -1.87
N PHE A 59 12.28 15.47 -2.75
CA PHE A 59 10.97 14.84 -2.92
C PHE A 59 10.44 15.09 -4.32
N SER A 60 9.48 14.29 -4.79
CA SER A 60 8.77 14.55 -6.03
C SER A 60 7.33 14.06 -5.95
N PHE A 61 6.37 14.79 -6.51
CA PHE A 61 5.01 14.27 -6.68
C PHE A 61 4.94 13.12 -7.69
N GLN A 62 5.95 12.97 -8.56
CA GLN A 62 6.00 11.85 -9.50
C GLN A 62 6.09 10.50 -8.78
N SER A 63 6.67 10.44 -7.57
CA SER A 63 6.70 9.20 -6.78
C SER A 63 5.33 8.79 -6.23
N VAL A 64 4.30 9.66 -6.27
CA VAL A 64 2.92 9.21 -5.99
C VAL A 64 2.49 8.14 -7.00
N PHE A 65 2.92 8.25 -8.25
CA PHE A 65 2.62 7.24 -9.27
C PHE A 65 3.27 5.88 -8.95
N SER A 66 4.55 5.87 -8.56
CA SER A 66 5.20 4.62 -8.12
C SER A 66 4.53 4.03 -6.90
N TRP A 67 4.12 4.86 -5.93
CA TRP A 67 3.31 4.39 -4.80
C TRP A 67 1.97 3.82 -5.21
N GLY A 68 1.32 4.38 -6.24
CA GLY A 68 0.12 3.82 -6.85
C GLY A 68 0.34 2.41 -7.38
N VAL A 69 1.39 2.22 -8.17
CA VAL A 69 1.78 0.90 -8.70
C VAL A 69 2.12 -0.07 -7.57
N LEU A 70 2.89 0.36 -6.59
CA LEU A 70 3.28 -0.45 -5.43
C LEU A 70 2.08 -0.90 -4.59
N CYS A 71 1.15 0.01 -4.30
CA CYS A 71 -0.08 -0.33 -3.59
C CYS A 71 -0.93 -1.33 -4.37
N PHE A 72 -1.01 -1.17 -5.69
CA PHE A 72 -1.70 -2.12 -6.56
C PHE A 72 -1.02 -3.50 -6.55
N VAL A 73 0.31 -3.56 -6.61
CA VAL A 73 1.07 -4.81 -6.50
C VAL A 73 0.83 -5.48 -5.15
N PHE A 74 0.91 -4.73 -4.05
CA PHE A 74 0.66 -5.25 -2.71
C PHE A 74 -0.75 -5.79 -2.55
N TRP A 75 -1.73 -5.08 -3.10
CA TRP A 75 -3.11 -5.53 -3.09
C TRP A 75 -3.24 -6.88 -3.82
N ASN A 76 -2.72 -6.98 -5.05
CA ASN A 76 -2.77 -8.23 -5.82
C ASN A 76 -2.08 -9.38 -5.09
N VAL A 77 -0.86 -9.16 -4.60
CA VAL A 77 -0.12 -10.17 -3.83
C VAL A 77 -0.91 -10.61 -2.60
N TRP A 78 -1.54 -9.67 -1.90
CA TRP A 78 -2.32 -10.00 -0.71
C TRP A 78 -3.47 -10.96 -1.05
N TRP A 79 -4.31 -10.60 -2.01
CA TRP A 79 -5.54 -11.35 -2.30
C TRP A 79 -5.28 -12.65 -3.05
N TRP A 80 -4.35 -12.66 -4.00
CA TRP A 80 -4.11 -13.83 -4.85
C TRP A 80 -3.10 -14.81 -4.24
N VAL A 81 -2.15 -14.33 -3.45
CA VAL A 81 -1.02 -15.14 -2.95
C VAL A 81 -1.08 -15.28 -1.43
N LEU A 82 -1.09 -14.19 -0.67
CA LEU A 82 -0.91 -14.28 0.78
C LEU A 82 -2.14 -14.82 1.51
N LEU A 83 -3.34 -14.62 0.99
CA LEU A 83 -4.54 -15.26 1.53
C LEU A 83 -4.56 -16.76 1.31
N THR A 84 -4.02 -17.25 0.19
CA THR A 84 -4.01 -18.68 -0.13
C THR A 84 -2.93 -19.44 0.63
N LEU A 85 -1.79 -18.79 0.92
CA LEU A 85 -0.60 -19.46 1.48
C LEU A 85 -0.69 -19.94 2.94
N ARG A 86 -1.78 -19.70 3.70
CA ARG A 86 -1.94 -20.15 5.11
C ARG A 86 -0.74 -19.92 6.05
N VAL A 87 0.14 -18.98 5.72
CA VAL A 87 1.32 -18.62 6.55
C VAL A 87 0.94 -17.60 7.62
N ASN A 88 1.77 -17.50 8.67
CA ASN A 88 1.55 -16.54 9.74
C ASN A 88 1.74 -15.08 9.27
N PHE A 89 1.30 -14.13 10.10
CA PHE A 89 1.36 -12.70 9.81
C PHE A 89 2.77 -12.21 9.45
N TRP A 90 3.78 -12.58 10.22
CA TRP A 90 5.16 -12.10 10.03
C TRP A 90 5.75 -12.57 8.70
N VAL A 91 5.48 -13.82 8.30
CA VAL A 91 5.90 -14.34 6.99
C VAL A 91 5.22 -13.55 5.86
N LYS A 92 3.94 -13.19 6.00
CA LYS A 92 3.25 -12.33 5.01
C LYS A 92 3.93 -10.96 4.90
N MET A 93 4.29 -10.34 6.03
CA MET A 93 4.99 -9.06 6.03
C MET A 93 6.35 -9.15 5.35
N LEU A 94 7.12 -10.20 5.62
CA LEU A 94 8.40 -10.44 4.96
C LEU A 94 8.25 -10.62 3.44
N ILE A 95 7.25 -11.39 2.99
CA ILE A 95 6.98 -11.58 1.56
C ILE A 95 6.62 -10.23 0.90
N THR A 96 5.69 -9.48 1.49
CA THR A 96 5.31 -8.15 0.99
C THR A 96 6.49 -7.18 0.97
N THR A 97 7.34 -7.23 1.99
CA THR A 97 8.57 -6.42 2.10
C THR A 97 9.52 -6.67 0.94
N VAL A 98 9.82 -7.94 0.67
CA VAL A 98 10.71 -8.33 -0.43
C VAL A 98 10.10 -7.92 -1.77
N ILE A 99 8.80 -8.13 -1.96
CA ILE A 99 8.13 -7.74 -3.20
C ILE A 99 8.16 -6.22 -3.40
N GLY A 100 7.93 -5.44 -2.36
CA GLY A 100 7.96 -3.98 -2.43
C GLY A 100 9.34 -3.48 -2.82
N TRP A 101 10.37 -4.00 -2.15
CA TRP A 101 11.76 -3.70 -2.43
C TRP A 101 12.16 -4.03 -3.87
N VAL A 102 11.79 -5.22 -4.37
CA VAL A 102 12.05 -5.64 -5.76
C VAL A 102 11.28 -4.75 -6.75
N THR A 103 10.04 -4.37 -6.41
CA THR A 103 9.21 -3.52 -7.26
C THR A 103 9.78 -2.10 -7.36
N GLU A 104 10.25 -1.51 -6.26
CA GLU A 104 10.94 -0.21 -6.26
C GLU A 104 12.15 -0.24 -7.19
N TYR A 105 13.02 -1.25 -7.03
CA TYR A 105 14.18 -1.41 -7.89
C TYR A 105 13.79 -1.53 -9.36
N SER A 106 12.78 -2.34 -9.67
CA SER A 106 12.31 -2.56 -11.04
C SER A 106 11.74 -1.29 -11.66
N LEU A 107 10.94 -0.52 -10.90
CA LEU A 107 10.39 0.76 -11.36
C LEU A 107 11.48 1.79 -11.60
N GLY A 108 12.46 1.90 -10.68
CA GLY A 108 13.59 2.81 -10.85
C GLY A 108 14.45 2.44 -12.07
N PHE A 109 14.70 1.14 -12.28
CA PHE A 109 15.40 0.63 -13.45
C PHE A 109 14.65 0.96 -14.74
N VAL A 110 13.35 0.69 -14.81
CA VAL A 110 12.51 0.99 -15.99
C VAL A 110 12.49 2.48 -16.28
N ALA A 111 12.29 3.33 -15.26
CA ALA A 111 12.29 4.78 -15.44
C ALA A 111 13.63 5.25 -16.05
N ALA A 112 14.75 4.82 -15.47
CA ALA A 112 16.07 5.25 -15.93
C ALA A 112 16.47 4.68 -17.30
N LYS A 113 16.18 3.40 -17.57
CA LYS A 113 16.68 2.72 -18.79
C LYS A 113 15.71 2.75 -19.97
N ILE A 114 14.42 2.84 -19.71
CA ILE A 114 13.39 2.80 -20.76
C ILE A 114 12.84 4.20 -21.01
N LEU A 115 12.54 4.96 -19.94
CA LEU A 115 11.97 6.31 -20.07
C LEU A 115 13.06 7.40 -20.18
N GLY A 116 14.31 7.05 -19.88
CA GLY A 116 15.45 7.95 -19.99
C GLY A 116 15.55 8.99 -18.87
N HIS A 117 14.76 8.85 -17.80
CA HIS A 117 14.75 9.77 -16.68
C HIS A 117 14.58 9.02 -15.35
N PRO A 118 15.45 9.24 -14.34
CA PRO A 118 15.37 8.51 -13.07
C PRO A 118 14.29 9.10 -12.17
N MET A 119 13.33 8.27 -11.75
CA MET A 119 12.28 8.71 -10.82
C MET A 119 12.85 9.03 -9.42
N GLN A 120 13.77 8.20 -8.92
CA GLN A 120 14.49 8.41 -7.68
C GLN A 120 15.81 7.64 -7.69
N ILE A 121 16.81 8.16 -6.97
CA ILE A 121 18.13 7.54 -6.82
C ILE A 121 18.55 7.55 -5.35
N TRP A 122 19.24 6.49 -4.95
CA TRP A 122 19.94 6.34 -3.69
C TRP A 122 21.43 6.55 -3.99
N PRO A 123 21.97 7.77 -3.83
CA PRO A 123 23.28 8.14 -4.38
C PRO A 123 24.44 7.33 -3.79
N LYS A 124 24.29 6.82 -2.58
CA LYS A 124 25.29 6.00 -1.88
C LYS A 124 25.01 4.49 -1.93
N SER A 125 23.95 4.07 -2.62
CA SER A 125 23.60 2.66 -2.73
C SER A 125 24.31 1.99 -3.91
N PRO A 126 24.92 0.80 -3.73
CA PRO A 126 25.41 0.00 -4.84
C PRO A 126 24.32 -0.39 -5.86
N LEU A 127 23.07 -0.45 -5.42
CA LEU A 127 21.93 -0.83 -6.25
C LEU A 127 21.27 0.39 -6.93
N ILE A 128 21.70 1.61 -6.63
CA ILE A 128 21.30 2.89 -7.26
C ILE A 128 19.81 3.25 -7.09
N TYR A 129 18.86 2.37 -7.44
CA TYR A 129 17.42 2.64 -7.41
C TYR A 129 16.75 2.28 -6.08
N VAL A 130 17.37 1.40 -5.30
CA VAL A 130 16.96 1.07 -3.94
C VAL A 130 18.20 0.82 -3.09
N SER A 131 18.17 1.12 -1.79
CA SER A 131 19.22 0.69 -0.86
C SER A 131 18.88 -0.66 -0.22
N TYR A 132 19.89 -1.45 0.13
CA TYR A 132 19.68 -2.62 1.00
C TYR A 132 19.06 -2.21 2.34
N PHE A 133 19.46 -1.07 2.89
CA PHE A 133 18.90 -0.54 4.13
C PHE A 133 17.41 -0.20 4.00
N ALA A 134 16.94 0.10 2.78
CA ALA A 134 15.54 0.39 2.52
C ALA A 134 14.61 -0.77 2.87
N ILE A 135 15.13 -2.00 3.00
CA ILE A 135 14.32 -3.16 3.40
C ILE A 135 13.65 -2.97 4.77
N VAL A 136 14.26 -2.18 5.66
CA VAL A 136 13.66 -1.82 6.96
C VAL A 136 12.44 -0.92 6.77
N TRP A 137 12.55 0.09 5.90
CA TRP A 137 11.43 0.96 5.53
C TRP A 137 10.33 0.15 4.83
N TRP A 138 10.69 -0.76 3.95
CA TRP A 138 9.74 -1.67 3.29
C TRP A 138 9.01 -2.57 4.27
N PHE A 139 9.70 -3.05 5.31
CA PHE A 139 9.06 -3.83 6.37
C PHE A 139 8.01 -3.01 7.12
N MET A 140 8.33 -1.78 7.52
CA MET A 140 7.36 -0.87 8.12
C MET A 140 6.20 -0.56 7.17
N ASN A 141 6.49 -0.30 5.90
CA ASN A 141 5.48 -0.03 4.88
C ASN A 141 4.54 -1.22 4.67
N SER A 142 5.05 -2.46 4.73
CA SER A 142 4.22 -3.67 4.62
C SER A 142 3.21 -3.79 5.77
N ILE A 143 3.62 -3.44 6.99
CA ILE A 143 2.74 -3.44 8.17
C ILE A 143 1.70 -2.34 8.04
N ILE A 144 2.11 -1.12 7.66
CA ILE A 144 1.20 0.01 7.46
C ILE A 144 0.18 -0.32 6.36
N PHE A 145 0.61 -0.93 5.25
CA PHE A 145 -0.29 -1.36 4.18
C PHE A 145 -1.33 -2.34 4.72
N TYR A 146 -0.89 -3.37 5.44
CA TYR A 146 -1.80 -4.33 6.06
C TYR A 146 -2.81 -3.64 6.99
N ILE A 147 -2.36 -2.68 7.81
CA ILE A 147 -3.25 -1.95 8.71
C ILE A 147 -4.29 -1.15 7.92
N LEU A 148 -3.86 -0.34 6.96
CA LEU A 148 -4.71 0.59 6.22
C LEU A 148 -5.68 -0.11 5.25
N VAL A 149 -5.22 -1.17 4.58
CA VAL A 149 -5.94 -1.80 3.47
C VAL A 149 -6.74 -3.01 3.94
N ILE A 150 -6.26 -3.71 4.96
CA ILE A 150 -6.83 -4.98 5.40
C ILE A 150 -7.48 -4.84 6.77
N LYS A 151 -6.70 -4.44 7.79
CA LYS A 151 -7.17 -4.46 9.18
C LYS A 151 -8.27 -3.44 9.43
N ILE A 152 -8.05 -2.16 9.12
CA ILE A 152 -9.03 -1.09 9.37
C ILE A 152 -10.35 -1.38 8.64
N PRO A 153 -10.36 -1.67 7.32
CA PRO A 153 -11.61 -2.00 6.62
C PRO A 153 -12.33 -3.21 7.22
N SER A 154 -11.59 -4.26 7.63
CA SER A 154 -12.21 -5.44 8.25
C SER A 154 -12.88 -5.11 9.60
N VAL A 155 -12.27 -4.23 10.39
CA VAL A 155 -12.82 -3.81 11.69
C VAL A 155 -14.04 -2.92 11.49
N ILE A 156 -13.98 -1.96 10.56
CA ILE A 156 -15.10 -1.09 10.21
C ILE A 156 -16.28 -1.91 9.70
N ALA A 157 -16.05 -2.84 8.78
CA ALA A 157 -17.10 -3.71 8.24
C ALA A 157 -17.79 -4.52 9.34
N LYS A 158 -17.01 -5.09 10.27
CA LYS A 158 -17.57 -5.81 11.41
C LYS A 158 -18.44 -4.90 12.28
N TYR A 159 -17.95 -3.71 12.62
CA TYR A 159 -18.69 -2.76 13.44
C TYR A 159 -20.01 -2.32 12.81
N ILE A 160 -20.02 -2.08 11.49
CA ILE A 160 -21.24 -1.72 10.75
C ILE A 160 -22.25 -2.87 10.82
N VAL A 161 -21.84 -4.11 10.52
CA VAL A 161 -22.72 -5.29 10.54
C VAL A 161 -23.29 -5.55 11.94
N ASP A 162 -22.45 -5.46 12.97
CA ASP A 162 -22.89 -5.63 14.35
C ASP A 162 -23.94 -4.56 14.73
N SER A 163 -23.73 -3.31 14.32
CA SER A 163 -24.68 -2.21 14.58
C SER A 163 -26.03 -2.36 13.86
N GLU A 164 -26.05 -2.90 12.63
CA GLU A 164 -27.28 -3.18 11.90
C GLU A 164 -28.10 -4.30 12.56
N ASN A 165 -27.41 -5.35 13.04
CA ASN A 165 -28.04 -6.47 13.73
C ASN A 165 -28.70 -6.03 15.05
N ASP A 166 -28.06 -5.13 15.79
CA ASP A 166 -28.62 -4.55 17.02
C ASP A 166 -29.91 -3.75 16.73
N VAL A 167 -29.91 -2.93 15.68
CA VAL A 167 -31.10 -2.15 15.26
C VAL A 167 -32.26 -3.07 14.86
N LEU A 168 -31.99 -4.16 14.14
CA LEU A 168 -33.02 -5.13 13.75
C LEU A 168 -33.60 -5.86 14.97
N THR A 169 -32.76 -6.19 15.95
CA THR A 169 -33.17 -6.85 17.19
C THR A 169 -34.10 -5.96 18.01
N ILE A 170 -33.79 -4.66 18.12
CA ILE A 170 -34.64 -3.67 18.81
C ILE A 170 -36.00 -3.53 18.12
N LYS A 171 -36.03 -3.38 16.78
CA LYS A 171 -37.28 -3.26 16.02
C LYS A 171 -38.18 -4.50 16.14
N SER A 172 -37.57 -5.69 16.17
CA SER A 172 -38.31 -6.95 16.35
C SER A 172 -38.93 -7.07 17.75
N SER A 173 -38.27 -6.50 18.76
CA SER A 173 -38.75 -6.48 20.15
C SER A 173 -39.87 -5.46 20.38
N GLN A 174 -39.85 -4.35 19.64
CA GLN A 174 -40.93 -3.34 19.67
C GLN A 174 -42.21 -3.79 18.97
N LYS A 175 -42.11 -4.61 17.90
CA LYS A 175 -43.29 -5.16 17.20
C LYS A 175 -44.04 -6.26 17.97
N LYS A 176 -43.44 -6.82 19.03
CA LYS A 176 -44.02 -7.89 19.85
C LYS A 176 -44.74 -7.39 21.12
N LYS A 177 -44.74 -6.08 21.36
CA LYS A 177 -45.53 -5.42 22.41
C LYS A 177 -46.72 -4.73 21.79
#